data_AF-A0A7C1MKE9-F1
#
_entry.id   AF-A0A7C1MKE9-F1
#
_cell.length_a   1.000
_cell.length_b   1.000
_cell.length_c   1.000
_cell.angle_alpha   90.00
_cell.angle_beta   90.00
_cell.angle_gamma   90.00
#
_symmetry.space_group_name_H-M   'P 1'
#
loop_
_entity.id
_entity.type
_entity.pdbx_description
1 polymer ?
#
loop_
_entity_poly.entity_id
_entity_poly.type
_entity_poly.pdbx_seq_one_letter_code
_entity_poly.pdbx_strand_id
1 'polypeptide(L)'
;MYFPIANIEINPFIPPVVAFVISFFTSMGGVSGAFLLLPFQVSVLGFNSPAVSATNQLFNIVAIPSGIYRYIKEGRMVWPLTWVVIIGTLPGVLIGAIIRIQYLPDPRNFKMFVGLILLYIGSRLLKDILKGKRNKKGELSVDEKFQKLNKEFNSKHREVDKQLPKVIVIEFSLTRISYDFYGQEFKINTIGVMTLSAIVGIIGGVYGIGGGAIIAPLFISYFGLPVYTVAGA
;
A
#
# COMPACT_ATOMS: atom_id res chain seq x y z
N MET A 1 18.55 13.39 23.67
CA MET A 1 17.43 13.39 24.63
C MET A 1 17.12 11.93 24.96
N TYR A 2 17.02 11.60 26.25
CA TYR A 2 16.68 10.25 26.68
C TYR A 2 15.16 10.09 26.70
N PHE A 3 14.65 9.03 26.06
CA PHE A 3 13.24 8.69 26.02
C PHE A 3 13.00 7.45 26.89
N PRO A 4 12.53 7.61 28.14
CA PRO A 4 12.46 6.52 29.12
C PRO A 4 11.49 5.40 28.72
N ILE A 5 10.40 5.72 28.02
CA ILE A 5 9.40 4.73 27.55
C ILE A 5 9.97 3.85 26.43
N ALA A 6 10.83 4.43 25.60
CA ALA A 6 11.47 3.75 24.48
C ALA A 6 12.83 3.12 24.85
N ASN A 7 13.39 3.52 26.00
CA ASN A 7 14.73 3.17 26.47
C ASN A 7 15.83 3.48 25.43
N ILE A 8 15.78 4.67 24.83
CA ILE A 8 16.76 5.13 23.84
C ILE A 8 17.24 6.56 24.10
N GLU A 9 18.49 6.82 23.73
CA GLU A 9 19.02 8.17 23.61
C GLU A 9 19.07 8.57 22.14
N ILE A 10 18.30 9.59 21.78
CA ILE A 10 18.27 10.09 20.40
C ILE A 10 18.16 11.61 20.36
N ASN A 11 18.73 12.21 19.32
CA ASN A 11 18.47 13.60 18.99
C ASN A 11 17.03 13.73 18.42
N PRO A 12 16.15 14.57 19.01
CA PRO A 12 14.76 14.75 18.56
C PRO A 12 14.60 15.12 17.07
N PHE A 13 15.62 15.69 16.44
CA PHE A 13 15.59 16.04 15.01
C PHE A 13 15.81 14.84 14.07
N ILE A 14 16.36 13.72 14.55
CA ILE A 14 16.67 12.56 13.71
C ILE A 14 15.40 11.89 13.16
N PRO A 15 14.37 11.54 13.97
CA PRO A 15 13.18 10.87 13.44
C PRO A 15 12.44 11.66 12.36
N PRO A 16 12.18 12.98 12.50
CA PRO A 16 11.54 13.77 11.45
C PRO A 16 12.34 13.83 10.14
N VAL A 17 13.66 14.03 10.23
CA VAL A 17 14.53 14.10 9.03
C VAL A 17 14.55 12.77 8.31
N VAL A 18 14.69 11.66 9.03
CA VAL A 18 14.69 10.34 8.41
C VAL A 18 13.33 10.00 7.83
N ALA A 19 12.23 10.31 8.55
CA ALA A 19 10.89 10.13 8.01
C ALA A 19 10.69 10.92 6.71
N PHE A 20 11.19 12.15 6.64
CA PHE A 20 11.14 12.98 5.44
C PHE A 20 11.94 12.36 4.28
N VAL A 21 13.20 11.99 4.52
CA VAL A 21 14.08 11.40 3.49
C VAL A 21 13.51 10.08 2.97
N ILE A 22 13.10 9.18 3.87
CA ILE A 22 12.48 7.90 3.49
C ILE A 22 11.22 8.15 2.67
N SER A 23 10.31 9.00 3.15
CA SER A 23 9.04 9.25 2.46
C SER A 23 9.24 9.92 1.10
N PHE A 24 10.23 10.81 0.98
CA PHE A 24 10.59 11.46 -0.28
C PHE A 24 10.96 10.41 -1.34
N PHE A 25 11.88 9.49 -1.02
CA PHE A 25 12.30 8.46 -1.97
C PHE A 25 11.24 7.37 -2.21
N THR A 26 10.52 6.93 -1.17
CA THR A 26 9.49 5.89 -1.36
C THR A 26 8.30 6.40 -2.16
N SER A 27 7.96 7.68 -2.04
CA SER A 27 6.88 8.30 -2.84
C SER A 27 7.15 8.24 -4.34
N MET A 28 8.41 8.36 -4.78
CA MET A 28 8.80 8.21 -6.18
C MET A 28 8.54 6.80 -6.71
N GLY A 29 8.71 5.79 -5.86
CA GLY A 29 8.41 4.40 -6.16
C GLY A 29 6.94 4.01 -5.99
N GLY A 30 6.07 4.96 -5.60
CA GLY A 30 4.66 4.68 -5.32
C GLY A 30 4.43 3.83 -4.06
N VAL A 31 5.40 3.77 -3.14
CA VAL A 31 5.32 3.01 -1.88
C VAL A 31 5.23 3.96 -0.69
N SER A 32 4.44 3.61 0.32
CA SER A 32 4.34 4.42 1.55
C SER A 32 5.65 4.39 2.34
N GLY A 33 6.13 5.56 2.77
CA GLY A 33 7.35 5.68 3.59
C GLY A 33 7.25 4.93 4.92
N ALA A 34 6.03 4.74 5.43
CA ALA A 34 5.75 3.94 6.63
C ALA A 34 6.29 2.51 6.56
N PHE A 35 6.37 1.94 5.35
CA PHE A 35 6.90 0.60 5.12
C PHE A 35 8.38 0.46 5.53
N LEU A 36 9.18 1.52 5.41
CA LEU A 36 10.61 1.51 5.75
C LEU A 36 10.90 2.16 7.12
N LEU A 37 9.95 2.91 7.68
CA LEU A 37 10.14 3.56 8.97
C LEU A 37 10.29 2.58 10.12
N LEU A 38 9.49 1.51 10.15
CA LEU A 38 9.55 0.54 11.24
C LEU A 38 10.86 -0.28 11.25
N PRO A 39 11.37 -0.80 10.12
CA PRO A 39 12.71 -1.39 10.04
C PRO A 39 13.81 -0.44 10.50
N PHE A 40 13.71 0.84 10.13
CA PHE A 40 14.64 1.87 10.56
C PHE A 40 14.59 2.08 12.08
N GLN A 41 13.40 2.20 12.65
CA GLN A 41 13.21 2.34 14.10
C GLN A 41 13.83 1.16 14.87
N VAL A 42 13.60 -0.07 14.39
CA VAL A 42 14.08 -1.28 15.08
C VAL A 42 15.57 -1.54 14.83
N SER A 43 16.07 -1.25 13.62
CA SER A 43 17.45 -1.60 13.22
C SER A 43 18.47 -0.49 13.49
N VAL A 44 18.09 0.76 13.29
CA VAL A 44 18.99 1.92 13.43
C VAL A 44 18.78 2.62 14.76
N LEU A 45 17.53 2.88 15.14
CA LEU A 45 17.25 3.58 16.40
C LEU A 45 17.26 2.65 17.62
N GLY A 46 17.29 1.33 17.42
CA GLY A 46 17.36 0.35 18.50
C GLY A 46 16.05 0.16 19.26
N PHE A 47 14.91 0.55 18.69
CA PHE A 47 13.62 0.28 19.31
C PHE A 47 13.36 -1.23 19.34
N ASN A 48 13.37 -1.80 20.54
CA ASN A 48 13.20 -3.24 20.75
C ASN A 48 11.82 -3.61 21.30
N SER A 49 10.98 -2.61 21.61
CA SER A 49 9.65 -2.84 22.16
C SER A 49 8.62 -3.14 21.06
N PRO A 50 7.76 -4.16 21.23
CA PRO A 50 6.57 -4.36 20.40
C PRO A 50 5.63 -3.16 20.36
N ALA A 51 5.72 -2.24 21.34
CA ALA A 51 4.89 -1.03 21.43
C ALA A 51 5.01 -0.13 20.18
N VAL A 52 6.14 -0.16 19.46
CA VAL A 52 6.32 0.61 18.22
C VAL A 52 5.28 0.23 17.16
N SER A 53 4.89 -1.05 17.11
CA SER A 53 3.83 -1.52 16.21
C SER A 53 2.48 -0.88 16.55
N ALA A 54 2.14 -0.78 17.84
CA ALA A 54 0.89 -0.17 18.30
C ALA A 54 0.85 1.33 18.01
N THR A 55 1.96 2.05 18.16
CA THR A 55 2.04 3.48 17.81
C THR A 55 1.82 3.72 16.32
N ASN A 56 2.37 2.87 15.45
CA ASN A 56 2.15 2.98 14.00
C ASN A 56 0.70 2.69 13.61
N GLN A 57 0.05 1.70 14.25
CA GLN A 57 -1.38 1.44 14.06
C GLN A 57 -2.24 2.65 14.49
N LEU A 58 -1.90 3.30 15.62
CA LEU A 58 -2.59 4.51 16.05
C LEU A 58 -2.46 5.65 15.04
N PHE A 59 -1.26 5.87 14.49
CA PHE A 59 -1.06 6.85 13.43
C PHE A 59 -1.92 6.54 12.20
N ASN A 60 -1.97 5.28 11.80
CA ASN A 60 -2.78 4.82 10.67
C ASN A 60 -4.28 5.08 10.88
N ILE A 61 -4.79 4.86 12.09
CA ILE A 61 -6.20 5.13 12.43
C ILE A 61 -6.53 6.62 12.22
N VAL A 62 -5.58 7.53 12.47
CA VAL A 62 -5.79 8.98 12.31
C VAL A 62 -5.52 9.44 10.88
N ALA A 63 -4.48 8.92 10.23
CA ALA A 63 -4.03 9.39 8.93
C ALA A 63 -4.85 8.84 7.74
N ILE A 64 -5.17 7.54 7.77
CA ILE A 64 -5.83 6.85 6.64
C ILE A 64 -7.22 7.41 6.30
N PRO A 65 -8.10 7.75 7.27
CA PRO A 65 -9.43 8.29 6.95
C PRO A 65 -9.40 9.53 6.06
N SER A 66 -8.39 10.40 6.22
CA SER A 66 -8.23 11.60 5.39
C SER A 66 -7.97 11.26 3.92
N GLY A 67 -7.17 10.23 3.65
CA GLY A 67 -6.91 9.72 2.30
C GLY A 67 -8.15 9.09 1.69
N ILE A 68 -8.86 8.26 2.46
CA ILE A 68 -10.12 7.64 2.03
C ILE A 68 -11.16 8.71 1.67
N TYR A 69 -11.35 9.73 2.53
CA TYR A 69 -12.30 10.81 2.30
C TYR A 69 -12.02 11.55 0.97
N ARG A 70 -10.74 11.84 0.70
CA ARG A 70 -10.32 12.44 -0.57
C ARG A 70 -10.63 11.52 -1.76
N TYR A 71 -10.36 10.22 -1.66
CA TYR A 71 -10.65 9.24 -2.70
C TYR A 71 -12.15 9.11 -3.02
N ILE A 72 -12.99 9.16 -1.99
CA ILE A 72 -14.45 9.18 -2.12
C ILE A 72 -14.88 10.46 -2.86
N LYS A 73 -14.35 11.62 -2.46
CA LYS A 73 -14.66 12.91 -3.10
C LYS A 73 -14.20 12.97 -4.57
N GLU A 74 -13.08 12.33 -4.89
CA GLU A 74 -12.55 12.21 -6.26
C GLU A 74 -13.29 11.16 -7.12
N GLY A 75 -14.22 10.39 -6.55
CA GLY A 75 -15.00 9.38 -7.28
C GLY A 75 -14.20 8.16 -7.71
N ARG A 76 -13.01 7.94 -7.14
CA ARG A 76 -12.07 6.86 -7.50
C ARG A 76 -12.29 5.58 -6.72
N MET A 77 -13.25 5.59 -5.78
CA MET A 77 -13.47 4.51 -4.83
C MET A 77 -14.22 3.33 -5.47
N VAL A 78 -13.52 2.19 -5.63
CA VAL A 78 -14.12 0.92 -6.05
C VAL A 78 -14.67 0.21 -4.81
N TRP A 79 -15.90 0.52 -4.42
CA TRP A 79 -16.51 -0.01 -3.19
C TRP A 79 -16.53 -1.54 -3.08
N PRO A 80 -16.89 -2.32 -4.12
CA PRO A 80 -16.88 -3.79 -4.02
C PRO A 80 -15.50 -4.36 -3.75
N LEU A 81 -14.47 -3.83 -4.44
CA LEU A 81 -13.08 -4.19 -4.21
C LEU A 81 -12.66 -3.85 -2.76
N THR A 82 -13.06 -2.68 -2.27
CA THR A 82 -12.77 -2.22 -0.91
C THR A 82 -13.32 -3.20 0.13
N TRP A 83 -14.57 -3.65 -0.01
CA TRP A 83 -15.17 -4.59 0.94
C TRP A 83 -14.44 -5.94 0.95
N VAL A 84 -14.09 -6.46 -0.23
CA VAL A 84 -13.32 -7.70 -0.35
C VAL A 84 -11.93 -7.56 0.30
N VAL A 85 -11.29 -6.41 0.09
CA VAL A 85 -10.02 -6.09 0.76
C VAL A 85 -10.21 -6.07 2.26
N ILE A 86 -11.18 -5.32 2.80
CA ILE A 86 -11.44 -5.23 4.25
C ILE A 86 -11.68 -6.62 4.85
N ILE A 87 -12.54 -7.43 4.24
CA ILE A 87 -12.87 -8.78 4.70
C ILE A 87 -11.63 -9.69 4.70
N GLY A 88 -10.74 -9.54 3.72
CA GLY A 88 -9.47 -10.28 3.69
C GLY A 88 -8.45 -9.75 4.69
N THR A 89 -8.19 -8.43 4.69
CA THR A 89 -7.11 -7.81 5.46
C THR A 89 -7.40 -7.77 6.94
N LEU A 90 -8.63 -7.48 7.37
CA LEU A 90 -8.95 -7.28 8.79
C LEU A 90 -8.64 -8.51 9.66
N PRO A 91 -9.14 -9.73 9.33
CA PRO A 91 -8.76 -10.93 10.08
C PRO A 91 -7.27 -11.22 9.94
N GLY A 92 -6.68 -10.97 8.77
CA GLY A 92 -5.24 -11.14 8.56
C GLY A 92 -4.41 -10.26 9.50
N VAL A 93 -4.73 -8.97 9.61
CA VAL A 93 -4.02 -8.01 10.49
C VAL A 93 -4.11 -8.43 11.95
N LEU A 94 -5.28 -8.91 12.40
CA LEU A 94 -5.45 -9.42 13.76
C LEU A 94 -4.58 -10.65 14.01
N ILE A 95 -4.60 -11.63 13.10
CA ILE A 95 -3.73 -12.81 13.18
C ILE A 95 -2.25 -12.38 13.19
N GLY A 96 -1.87 -11.46 12.32
CA GLY A 96 -0.51 -10.93 12.24
C GLY A 96 -0.08 -10.22 13.52
N ALA A 97 -0.95 -9.44 14.14
CA ALA A 97 -0.68 -8.79 15.42
C ALA A 97 -0.48 -9.81 16.54
N ILE A 98 -1.30 -10.88 16.57
CA ILE A 98 -1.11 -11.99 17.52
C ILE A 98 0.24 -12.68 17.27
N ILE A 99 0.59 -12.96 16.01
CA ILE A 99 1.90 -13.55 15.65
C ILE A 99 3.05 -12.65 16.11
N ARG A 100 2.92 -11.33 15.93
CA ARG A 100 3.94 -10.37 16.38
C ARG A 100 4.18 -10.44 17.88
N ILE A 101 3.10 -10.51 18.66
CA ILE A 101 3.17 -10.47 20.12
C ILE A 101 3.62 -11.83 20.69
N GLN A 102 3.10 -12.94 20.16
CA GLN A 102 3.35 -14.28 20.70
C GLN A 102 4.60 -14.95 20.14
N TYR A 103 4.86 -14.83 18.84
CA TYR A 103 5.91 -15.59 18.13
C TYR A 103 7.12 -14.74 17.74
N LEU A 104 6.93 -13.43 17.52
CA LEU A 104 8.02 -12.50 17.16
C LEU A 104 8.22 -11.35 18.18
N PRO A 105 8.19 -11.60 19.50
CA PRO A 105 8.50 -10.55 20.47
C PRO A 105 9.98 -10.16 20.42
N ASP A 106 10.87 -11.09 20.07
CA ASP A 106 12.31 -10.85 19.99
C ASP A 106 12.66 -9.97 18.77
N PRO A 107 13.37 -8.84 18.95
CA PRO A 107 13.82 -7.97 17.87
C PRO A 107 14.65 -8.67 16.80
N ARG A 108 15.44 -9.69 17.14
CA ARG A 108 16.31 -10.41 16.19
C ARG A 108 15.49 -11.22 15.20
N ASN A 109 14.55 -12.02 15.70
CA ASN A 109 13.65 -12.83 14.86
C ASN A 109 12.76 -11.92 14.00
N PHE A 110 12.31 -10.81 14.57
CA PHE A 110 11.58 -9.80 13.83
C PHE A 110 12.40 -9.16 12.70
N LYS A 111 13.64 -8.74 12.97
CA LYS A 111 14.55 -8.20 11.95
C LYS A 111 14.79 -9.19 10.81
N MET A 112 14.94 -10.48 11.12
CA MET A 112 15.06 -11.52 10.09
C MET A 112 13.80 -11.61 9.22
N PHE A 113 12.61 -11.67 9.84
CA PHE A 113 11.34 -11.68 9.13
C PHE A 113 11.17 -10.47 8.20
N VAL A 114 11.39 -9.27 8.74
CA VAL A 114 11.35 -8.01 7.99
C VAL A 114 12.37 -8.01 6.85
N GLY A 115 13.60 -8.46 7.13
CA GLY A 115 14.67 -8.54 6.13
C GLY A 115 14.32 -9.44 4.96
N LEU A 116 13.70 -10.60 5.21
CA LEU A 116 13.24 -11.51 4.15
C LEU A 116 12.16 -10.88 3.28
N ILE A 117 11.19 -10.17 3.88
CA ILE A 117 10.14 -9.46 3.14
C ILE A 117 10.74 -8.33 2.29
N LEU A 118 11.61 -7.51 2.88
CA LEU A 118 12.29 -6.42 2.17
C LEU A 118 13.16 -6.95 1.03
N LEU A 119 13.83 -8.07 1.22
CA LEU A 119 14.64 -8.71 0.19
C LEU A 119 13.77 -9.29 -0.93
N TYR A 120 12.62 -9.89 -0.61
CA TYR A 120 11.67 -10.36 -1.61
C TYR A 120 11.08 -9.20 -2.43
N ILE A 121 10.57 -8.16 -1.77
CA ILE A 121 9.99 -6.98 -2.45
C ILE A 121 11.07 -6.25 -3.25
N GLY A 122 12.23 -6.01 -2.67
CA GLY A 122 13.36 -5.35 -3.33
C GLY A 122 13.87 -6.12 -4.55
N SER A 123 14.06 -7.44 -4.44
CA SER A 123 14.48 -8.27 -5.57
C SER A 123 13.41 -8.37 -6.65
N ARG A 124 12.12 -8.34 -6.29
CA ARG A 124 11.01 -8.30 -7.23
C ARG A 124 10.97 -6.97 -7.98
N LEU A 125 11.03 -5.84 -7.30
CA LEU A 125 11.07 -4.52 -7.92
C LEU A 125 12.30 -4.38 -8.84
N LEU A 126 13.46 -4.91 -8.42
CA LEU A 126 14.66 -4.96 -9.26
C LEU A 126 14.43 -5.79 -10.53
N LYS A 127 13.81 -6.98 -10.42
CA LYS A 127 13.44 -7.81 -11.57
C LYS A 127 12.46 -7.10 -12.49
N ASP A 128 11.48 -6.37 -11.96
CA ASP A 128 10.52 -5.61 -12.76
C ASP A 128 11.20 -4.48 -13.54
N ILE A 129 12.18 -3.78 -12.94
CA ILE A 129 13.00 -2.77 -13.64
C ILE A 129 13.86 -3.42 -14.74
N LEU A 130 14.51 -4.55 -14.43
CA LEU A 130 15.41 -5.24 -15.36
C LEU A 130 14.64 -5.90 -16.52
N LYS A 131 13.48 -6.52 -16.26
CA LYS A 131 12.60 -7.13 -17.28
C LYS A 131 11.77 -6.10 -18.04
N GLY A 132 11.43 -4.98 -17.41
CA GLY A 132 10.67 -3.87 -18.00
C GLY A 132 11.36 -3.24 -19.22
N LYS A 133 12.67 -3.43 -19.39
CA LYS A 133 13.40 -3.02 -20.60
C LYS A 133 13.27 -4.02 -21.77
N ARG A 134 12.83 -5.26 -21.51
CA ARG A 134 12.81 -6.36 -22.51
C ARG A 134 11.41 -6.66 -23.07
N ASN A 135 10.32 -6.33 -22.36
CA ASN A 135 8.93 -6.53 -22.83
C ASN A 135 8.18 -5.26 -23.28
N LYS A 136 8.77 -4.05 -23.14
CA LYS A 136 8.14 -2.76 -23.54
C LYS A 136 8.34 -2.36 -25.02
N LYS A 137 8.51 -3.31 -25.95
CA LYS A 137 8.39 -3.03 -27.39
C LYS A 137 6.95 -3.35 -27.84
N GLY A 138 5.97 -2.56 -27.42
CA GLY A 138 4.63 -2.64 -28.02
C GLY A 138 3.47 -2.13 -27.18
N GLU A 139 3.42 -2.44 -25.88
CA GLU A 139 2.30 -2.03 -25.02
C GLU A 139 2.68 -0.92 -24.04
N LEU A 140 1.97 0.20 -24.15
CA LEU A 140 1.97 1.28 -23.17
C LEU A 140 1.58 0.71 -21.80
N SER A 141 2.31 1.07 -20.74
CA SER A 141 1.93 0.73 -19.37
C SER A 141 0.51 1.24 -19.07
N VAL A 142 -0.25 0.56 -18.21
CA VAL A 142 -1.62 0.96 -17.83
C VAL A 142 -1.67 2.43 -17.40
N ASP A 143 -0.63 2.91 -16.73
CA ASP A 143 -0.47 4.33 -16.33
C ASP A 143 -0.18 5.27 -17.52
N GLU A 144 0.60 4.82 -18.52
CA GLU A 144 0.88 5.60 -19.73
C GLU A 144 -0.35 5.68 -20.64
N LYS A 145 -1.12 4.58 -20.75
CA LYS A 145 -2.44 4.56 -21.42
C LYS A 145 -3.40 5.51 -20.70
N PHE A 146 -3.42 5.46 -19.36
CA PHE A 146 -4.24 6.35 -18.53
C PHE A 146 -3.85 7.82 -18.68
N GLN A 147 -2.56 8.17 -18.67
CA GLN A 147 -2.12 9.55 -18.88
C GLN A 147 -2.51 10.07 -20.27
N LYS A 148 -2.47 9.22 -21.31
CA LYS A 148 -2.94 9.58 -22.65
C LYS A 148 -4.45 9.79 -22.69
N LEU A 149 -5.23 8.85 -22.17
CA LEU A 149 -6.69 8.96 -22.04
C LEU A 149 -7.10 10.22 -21.27
N ASN A 150 -6.43 10.52 -20.15
CA ASN A 150 -6.71 11.72 -19.35
C ASN A 150 -6.34 13.01 -20.11
N LYS A 151 -5.23 13.03 -20.86
CA LYS A 151 -4.88 14.17 -21.73
C LYS A 151 -5.90 14.36 -22.85
N GLU A 152 -6.34 13.29 -23.50
CA GLU A 152 -7.38 13.35 -24.55
C GLU A 152 -8.72 13.82 -23.99
N PHE A 153 -9.13 13.29 -22.82
CA PHE A 153 -10.37 13.68 -22.15
C PHE A 153 -10.38 15.16 -21.75
N ASN A 154 -9.29 15.64 -21.12
CA ASN A 154 -9.13 17.05 -20.74
C ASN A 154 -9.01 17.98 -21.96
N SER A 155 -8.48 17.49 -23.09
CA SER A 155 -8.42 18.27 -24.34
C SER A 155 -9.78 18.42 -25.02
N LYS A 156 -10.67 17.43 -24.89
CA LYS A 156 -12.02 17.43 -25.48
C LYS A 156 -13.07 18.12 -24.60
N HIS A 157 -12.92 18.11 -23.28
CA HIS A 157 -13.88 18.68 -22.33
C HIS A 157 -13.30 19.90 -21.61
N ARG A 158 -13.09 21.01 -22.34
CA ARG A 158 -12.41 22.19 -21.79
C ARG A 158 -13.28 23.14 -20.97
N GLU A 159 -14.63 23.07 -21.01
CA GLU A 159 -15.47 24.09 -20.34
C GLU A 159 -16.79 23.66 -19.68
N VAL A 160 -17.22 22.38 -19.74
CA VAL A 160 -18.50 22.00 -19.11
C VAL A 160 -18.31 20.87 -18.10
N ASP A 161 -18.36 21.29 -16.83
CA ASP A 161 -18.43 20.51 -15.60
C ASP A 161 -17.16 19.72 -15.19
N LYS A 162 -16.55 20.18 -14.08
CA LYS A 162 -15.30 19.70 -13.49
C LYS A 162 -15.48 18.36 -12.75
N GLN A 163 -16.37 17.49 -13.21
CA GLN A 163 -16.61 16.19 -12.59
C GLN A 163 -15.57 15.20 -13.12
N LEU A 164 -14.59 14.87 -12.27
CA LEU A 164 -13.70 13.74 -12.50
C LEU A 164 -14.57 12.49 -12.77
N PRO A 165 -14.33 11.73 -13.85
CA PRO A 165 -15.14 10.57 -14.17
C PRO A 165 -15.05 9.56 -13.04
N LYS A 166 -16.23 9.21 -12.51
CA LYS A 166 -16.40 8.33 -11.36
C LYS A 166 -16.25 6.87 -11.79
N VAL A 167 -15.72 6.04 -10.91
CA VAL A 167 -15.75 4.57 -11.08
C VAL A 167 -17.21 4.11 -11.21
N ILE A 168 -17.49 3.27 -12.21
CA ILE A 168 -18.79 2.63 -12.39
C ILE A 168 -18.61 1.14 -12.18
N VAL A 169 -19.30 0.57 -11.19
CA VAL A 169 -19.29 -0.88 -10.97
C VAL A 169 -20.21 -1.52 -12.01
N ILE A 170 -19.69 -2.45 -12.80
CA ILE A 170 -20.45 -3.16 -13.83
C ILE A 170 -21.03 -4.44 -13.24
N GLU A 171 -20.20 -5.21 -12.53
CA GLU A 171 -20.58 -6.53 -12.02
C GLU A 171 -19.90 -6.77 -10.67
N PHE A 172 -20.67 -7.31 -9.72
CA PHE A 172 -20.15 -7.79 -8.45
C PHE A 172 -20.67 -9.20 -8.17
N SER A 173 -19.75 -10.15 -8.05
CA SER A 173 -20.00 -11.55 -7.75
C SER A 173 -18.95 -12.08 -6.77
N LEU A 174 -19.26 -13.19 -6.10
CA LEU A 174 -18.37 -13.92 -5.19
C LEU A 174 -17.07 -14.37 -5.87
N THR A 175 -17.07 -14.49 -7.20
CA THR A 175 -15.91 -14.93 -7.99
C THR A 175 -15.28 -13.80 -8.82
N ARG A 176 -16.03 -12.74 -9.11
CA ARG A 176 -15.59 -11.67 -10.03
C ARG A 176 -16.07 -10.29 -9.61
N ILE A 177 -15.17 -9.31 -9.69
CA ILE A 177 -15.51 -7.88 -9.67
C ILE A 177 -15.15 -7.31 -11.04
N SER A 178 -16.09 -6.61 -11.67
CA SER A 178 -15.87 -5.88 -12.91
C SER A 178 -16.28 -4.42 -12.70
N TYR A 179 -15.38 -3.49 -13.03
CA TYR A 179 -15.67 -2.06 -12.95
C TYR A 179 -15.10 -1.32 -14.16
N ASP A 180 -15.81 -0.28 -14.59
CA ASP A 180 -15.32 0.69 -15.56
C ASP A 180 -14.60 1.82 -14.83
N PHE A 181 -13.44 2.18 -15.36
CA PHE A 181 -12.74 3.40 -14.98
C PHE A 181 -12.17 4.06 -16.23
N TYR A 182 -12.66 5.27 -16.54
CA TYR A 182 -12.29 6.03 -17.75
C TYR A 182 -12.58 5.28 -19.07
N GLY A 183 -13.68 4.53 -19.16
CA GLY A 183 -14.08 3.81 -20.38
C GLY A 183 -13.27 2.54 -20.65
N GLN A 184 -12.50 2.08 -19.66
CA GLN A 184 -11.81 0.80 -19.67
C GLN A 184 -12.39 -0.11 -18.58
N GLU A 185 -12.84 -1.30 -18.99
CA GLU A 185 -13.32 -2.34 -18.09
C GLU A 185 -12.15 -3.11 -17.45
N PHE A 186 -12.13 -3.14 -16.12
CA PHE A 186 -11.20 -3.93 -15.33
C PHE A 186 -11.93 -5.10 -14.68
N LYS A 187 -11.38 -6.31 -14.87
CA LYS A 187 -11.94 -7.58 -14.39
C LYS A 187 -10.95 -8.22 -13.42
N ILE A 188 -11.39 -8.46 -12.19
CA ILE A 188 -10.56 -9.07 -11.14
C ILE A 188 -11.29 -10.23 -10.46
N ASN A 189 -10.51 -11.21 -10.02
CA ASN A 189 -11.02 -12.36 -9.28
C ASN A 189 -11.16 -12.01 -7.80
N THR A 190 -12.40 -12.04 -7.28
CA THR A 190 -12.73 -11.72 -5.89
C THR A 190 -11.99 -12.61 -4.90
N ILE A 191 -11.91 -13.92 -5.16
CA ILE A 191 -11.22 -14.88 -4.28
C ILE A 191 -9.72 -14.59 -4.26
N GLY A 192 -9.13 -14.35 -5.44
CA GLY A 192 -7.72 -14.01 -5.56
C GLY A 192 -7.36 -12.73 -4.79
N VAL A 193 -8.20 -11.70 -4.92
CA VAL A 193 -8.07 -10.45 -4.17
C VAL A 193 -8.17 -10.72 -2.66
N MET A 194 -9.17 -11.47 -2.22
CA MET A 194 -9.40 -11.77 -0.80
C MET A 194 -8.23 -12.56 -0.18
N THR A 195 -7.75 -13.61 -0.85
CA THR A 195 -6.62 -14.41 -0.37
C THR A 195 -5.34 -13.59 -0.32
N LEU A 196 -5.06 -12.78 -1.35
CA LEU A 196 -3.91 -11.88 -1.35
C LEU A 196 -4.02 -10.86 -0.21
N SER A 197 -5.19 -10.27 -0.03
CA SER A 197 -5.50 -9.33 1.05
C SER A 197 -5.30 -9.97 2.43
N ALA A 198 -5.70 -11.23 2.63
CA ALA A 198 -5.48 -11.94 3.88
C ALA A 198 -3.99 -12.18 4.16
N ILE A 199 -3.23 -12.65 3.18
CA ILE A 199 -1.77 -12.86 3.32
C ILE A 199 -1.07 -11.53 3.63
N VAL A 200 -1.39 -10.48 2.87
CA VAL A 200 -0.85 -9.14 3.08
C VAL A 200 -1.28 -8.57 4.42
N GLY A 201 -2.50 -8.84 4.86
CA GLY A 201 -3.01 -8.48 6.18
C GLY A 201 -2.19 -9.13 7.30
N ILE A 202 -1.90 -10.44 7.21
CA ILE A 202 -1.05 -11.15 8.18
C ILE A 202 0.34 -10.52 8.20
N ILE A 203 0.98 -10.35 7.05
CA ILE A 203 2.31 -9.75 6.96
C ILE A 203 2.30 -8.32 7.52
N GLY A 204 1.34 -7.50 7.12
CA GLY A 204 1.19 -6.11 7.55
C GLY A 204 0.84 -5.96 9.02
N GLY A 205 0.12 -6.94 9.60
CA GLY A 205 -0.19 -7.04 11.02
C GLY A 205 1.06 -7.41 11.84
N VAL A 206 1.85 -8.38 11.37
CA VAL A 206 3.14 -8.71 12.00
C VAL A 206 4.07 -7.48 11.99
N TYR A 207 4.07 -6.78 10.86
CA TYR A 207 4.93 -5.65 10.60
C TYR A 207 4.45 -4.35 11.26
N GLY A 208 3.18 -4.25 11.67
CA GLY A 208 2.64 -3.07 12.34
C GLY A 208 2.34 -1.86 11.44
N ILE A 209 2.21 -2.06 10.12
CA ILE A 209 2.01 -0.97 9.14
C ILE A 209 0.62 -0.97 8.49
N GLY A 210 -0.24 -1.95 8.78
CA GLY A 210 -1.65 -1.93 8.34
C GLY A 210 -1.93 -2.46 6.92
N GLY A 211 -0.99 -3.17 6.28
CA GLY A 211 -1.21 -3.92 5.03
C GLY A 211 -1.33 -3.08 3.74
N GLY A 212 -1.94 -1.89 3.80
CA GLY A 212 -2.18 -1.01 2.64
C GLY A 212 -0.93 -0.64 1.84
N ALA A 213 0.16 -0.32 2.54
CA ALA A 213 1.46 -0.02 1.93
C ALA A 213 2.03 -1.15 1.05
N ILE A 214 1.61 -2.40 1.28
CA ILE A 214 2.04 -3.59 0.53
C ILE A 214 0.99 -3.98 -0.52
N ILE A 215 -0.30 -3.75 -0.25
CA ILE A 215 -1.39 -4.23 -1.10
C ILE A 215 -1.45 -3.50 -2.45
N ALA A 216 -1.23 -2.19 -2.46
CA ALA A 216 -1.33 -1.38 -3.68
C ALA A 216 -0.29 -1.79 -4.74
N PRO A 217 1.02 -1.90 -4.45
CA PRO A 217 2.00 -2.42 -5.41
C PRO A 217 1.68 -3.82 -5.94
N LEU A 218 1.13 -4.69 -5.08
CA LEU A 218 0.76 -6.04 -5.47
C LEU A 218 -0.45 -6.07 -6.40
N PHE A 219 -1.44 -5.20 -6.21
CA PHE A 219 -2.60 -5.10 -7.10
C PHE A 219 -2.23 -4.51 -8.46
N ILE A 220 -1.34 -3.51 -8.49
CA ILE A 220 -0.82 -2.96 -9.74
C ILE A 220 -0.04 -4.04 -10.51
N SER A 221 0.85 -4.77 -9.82
CA SER A 221 1.74 -5.75 -10.46
C SER A 221 1.04 -7.06 -10.84
N TYR A 222 0.15 -7.58 -9.98
CA TYR A 222 -0.48 -8.90 -10.17
C TYR A 222 -1.83 -8.83 -10.90
N PHE A 223 -2.63 -7.81 -10.60
CA PHE A 223 -3.96 -7.63 -11.20
C PHE A 223 -3.99 -6.56 -12.30
N GLY A 224 -2.88 -5.85 -12.55
CA GLY A 224 -2.79 -4.84 -13.59
C GLY A 224 -3.68 -3.63 -13.34
N LEU A 225 -4.06 -3.39 -12.08
CA LEU A 225 -4.98 -2.32 -11.74
C LEU A 225 -4.29 -0.94 -11.82
N PRO A 226 -4.99 0.10 -12.29
CA PRO A 226 -4.42 1.44 -12.38
C PRO A 226 -4.18 2.01 -10.99
N VAL A 227 -3.02 2.62 -10.75
CA VAL A 227 -2.61 3.14 -9.43
C VAL A 227 -3.69 4.02 -8.79
N TYR A 228 -4.41 4.80 -9.60
CA TYR A 228 -5.45 5.73 -9.18
C TYR A 228 -6.69 5.07 -8.57
N THR A 229 -6.96 3.80 -8.82
CA THR A 229 -8.10 3.08 -8.22
C THR A 229 -7.70 2.25 -7.00
N VAL A 230 -6.38 2.13 -6.73
CA VAL A 230 -5.86 1.25 -5.68
C VAL A 230 -5.03 1.95 -4.60
N ALA A 231 -4.46 3.12 -4.89
CA ALA A 231 -3.58 3.83 -3.96
C ALA A 231 -4.28 4.46 -2.74
N GLY A 232 -5.60 4.26 -2.60
CA GLY A 232 -6.36 4.61 -1.39
C GLY A 232 -6.46 3.48 -0.36
N ALA A 233 -5.86 2.31 -0.63
CA ALA A 233 -5.90 1.11 0.22
C ALA A 233 -4.67 0.97 1.13
#